data_AF-A0A2I0WEQ1-F1
#
_entry.id   AF-A0A2I0WEQ1-F1
#
_cell.length_a   1.000
_cell.length_b   1.000
_cell.length_c   1.000
_cell.angle_alpha   90.00
_cell.angle_beta   90.00
_cell.angle_gamma   90.00
#
_symmetry.space_group_name_H-M   'P 1'
#
loop_
_entity.id
_entity.type
_entity.pdbx_description
1 polymer ?
#
loop_
_entity_poly.entity_id
_entity_poly.type
_entity_poly.pdbx_seq_one_letter_code
_entity_poly.pdbx_strand_id
1 'polypeptide(L)' 'MADLELDSGFVYDEQGNINILHSTFFNFNPETDNSVEEYVDRIIFTFSEAVEEQLANVQWQIVSGPRQG' A
#
# COMPACT_ATOMS: atom_id res chain seq x y z
N MET A 1 -1.63 17.34 -17.27
CA MET A 1 -1.01 16.81 -16.04
C MET A 1 -2.08 16.88 -14.97
N ALA A 2 -2.83 15.79 -14.83
CA ALA A 2 -3.73 15.58 -13.72
C ALA A 2 -3.21 14.28 -13.12
N ASP A 3 -2.26 14.41 -12.19
CA ASP A 3 -2.00 13.28 -11.31
C ASP A 3 -3.25 13.21 -10.46
N LEU A 4 -4.13 12.27 -10.81
CA LEU A 4 -5.33 11.98 -10.05
C LEU A 4 -4.81 11.55 -8.70
N GLU A 5 -4.86 12.49 -7.75
CA GLU A 5 -4.81 12.26 -6.32
C GLU A 5 -5.97 11.30 -5.99
N LEU A 6 -5.78 10.03 -6.35
CA LEU A 6 -6.58 8.94 -5.84
C LEU A 6 -6.17 8.92 -4.38
N ASP A 7 -6.96 9.56 -3.53
CA ASP A 7 -6.82 9.52 -2.08
C ASP A 7 -7.10 8.07 -1.64
N SER A 8 -6.16 7.18 -1.94
CA SER A 8 -6.17 5.78 -1.54
C SER A 8 -5.82 5.65 -0.05
N GLY A 9 -5.67 6.78 0.67
CA GLY A 9 -5.30 6.81 2.07
C GLY A 9 -3.86 6.35 2.37
N PHE A 10 -3.03 6.17 1.34
CA PHE A 10 -1.61 5.86 1.51
C PHE A 10 -0.81 7.12 1.82
N VAL A 11 0.05 7.01 2.82
CA VAL A 11 1.09 8.00 3.11
C VAL A 11 2.40 7.44 2.61
N TYR A 12 3.20 8.26 1.94
CA TYR A 12 4.51 7.88 1.42
C TYR A 12 5.63 8.46 2.28
N ASP A 13 6.72 7.71 2.45
CA ASP A 13 7.93 8.21 3.08
C ASP A 13 8.78 9.08 2.13
N GLU A 14 9.91 9.58 2.62
CA GLU A 14 10.84 10.43 1.85
C GLU A 14 11.47 9.71 0.64
N GLN A 15 11.37 8.37 0.58
CA GLN A 15 11.89 7.52 -0.50
C GLN A 15 10.78 7.10 -1.48
N GLY A 16 9.53 7.51 -1.23
CA GLY A 16 8.37 7.14 -2.05
C GLY A 16 7.81 5.75 -1.75
N ASN A 17 8.19 5.12 -0.62
CA ASN A 17 7.59 3.86 -0.19
C ASN A 17 6.32 4.11 0.63
N ILE A 18 5.39 3.14 0.63
CA ILE A 18 4.18 3.21 1.45
C ILE A 18 4.55 3.12 2.93
N ASN A 19 4.27 4.18 3.68
CA ASN A 19 4.36 4.23 5.12
C ASN A 19 3.04 3.76 5.74
N ILE A 20 2.93 2.44 5.95
CA ILE A 20 1.72 1.80 6.46
C ILE A 20 1.29 2.41 7.81
N LEU A 21 2.24 2.70 8.72
CA LEU A 21 1.93 3.19 10.07
C LEU A 21 1.27 4.57 10.08
N HIS A 22 1.52 5.38 9.05
CA HIS A 22 0.90 6.70 8.88
C HIS A 22 -0.28 6.69 7.91
N SER A 23 -0.55 5.56 7.27
CA SER A 23 -1.67 5.37 6.36
C SER A 23 -2.98 5.16 7.12
N THR A 24 -4.10 5.49 6.48
CA THR A 24 -5.46 5.24 7.01
C THR A 24 -5.73 3.76 7.29
N PHE A 25 -4.96 2.84 6.69
CA PHE A 25 -5.05 1.41 6.95
C PHE A 25 -4.52 1.01 8.33
N PHE A 26 -3.67 1.83 8.97
CA PHE A 26 -3.18 1.55 10.32
C PHE A 26 -4.18 1.95 11.39
N ASN A 27 -5.09 1.03 11.73
CA ASN A 27 -6.17 1.25 12.70
C ASN A 27 -6.25 0.16 13.79
N PHE A 28 -5.10 -0.34 14.24
CA PHE A 28 -5.03 -1.36 15.28
C PHE A 28 -5.81 -0.92 16.53
N ASN A 29 -6.83 -1.69 16.90
CA ASN A 29 -7.67 -1.42 18.05
C ASN A 29 -7.64 -2.63 19.00
N PRO A 30 -7.01 -2.52 20.18
CA PRO A 30 -6.89 -3.63 21.13
C PRO A 30 -8.22 -4.11 21.72
N GLU A 31 -9.33 -3.37 21.54
CA GLU A 31 -10.67 -3.84 21.93
C GLU A 31 -11.29 -4.81 20.92
N THR A 32 -10.83 -4.76 19.66
CA THR A 32 -11.36 -5.59 18.56
C THR A 32 -10.35 -6.55 17.97
N ASP A 33 -9.07 -6.18 18.02
CA ASP A 33 -7.95 -6.92 17.45
C ASP A 33 -7.17 -7.57 18.60
N ASN A 34 -7.47 -8.84 18.89
CA ASN A 34 -6.86 -9.54 20.03
C ASN A 34 -5.39 -9.90 19.78
N SER A 35 -4.95 -9.84 18.51
CA SER A 35 -3.57 -10.04 18.10
C SER A 35 -3.24 -9.25 16.83
N VAL A 36 -1.95 -9.14 16.53
CA VAL A 36 -1.47 -8.57 15.26
C VAL A 36 -1.98 -9.39 14.06
N GLU A 37 -2.10 -10.71 14.21
CA GLU A 37 -2.57 -11.60 13.15
C GLU A 37 -4.04 -11.33 12.83
N GLU A 38 -4.91 -11.21 13.83
CA GLU A 38 -6.33 -10.86 13.64
C GLU A 38 -6.50 -9.49 12.99
N TYR A 39 -5.69 -8.53 13.40
CA TYR A 39 -5.67 -7.21 12.77
C TYR A 39 -5.28 -7.29 11.29
N VAL A 40 -4.22 -8.04 10.96
CA VAL A 40 -3.77 -8.22 9.57
C VAL A 40 -4.87 -8.89 8.75
N ASP A 41 -5.48 -9.96 9.25
CA ASP A 41 -6.59 -10.65 8.58
C ASP A 41 -7.79 -9.74 8.35
N ARG A 42 -8.07 -8.80 9.27
CA ARG A 42 -9.14 -7.82 9.10
C ARG A 42 -8.83 -6.82 8.00
N ILE A 43 -7.60 -6.29 7.96
CA ILE A 43 -7.26 -5.22 7.01
C ILE A 43 -6.87 -5.74 5.63
N ILE A 44 -6.43 -7.00 5.50
CA ILE A 44 -5.79 -7.55 4.29
C ILE A 44 -6.68 -7.37 3.06
N PHE A 45 -7.99 -7.53 3.21
CA PHE A 45 -8.95 -7.42 2.11
C PHE A 45 -8.99 -6.00 1.56
N THR A 46 -9.30 -5.02 2.41
CA THR A 46 -9.39 -3.61 2.05
C THR A 46 -8.04 -3.05 1.59
N PHE A 47 -6.95 -3.47 2.23
CA PHE A 47 -5.59 -3.07 1.87
C PHE A 47 -5.20 -3.59 0.48
N SER A 48 -5.54 -4.84 0.16
CA SER A 48 -5.23 -5.43 -1.15
C SER A 48 -5.97 -4.71 -2.27
N GLU A 49 -7.25 -4.38 -2.10
CA GLU A 49 -8.01 -3.61 -3.11
C GLU A 49 -7.36 -2.25 -3.39
N ALA A 50 -6.98 -1.51 -2.34
CA ALA A 50 -6.33 -0.21 -2.50
C ALA A 50 -4.95 -0.30 -3.17
N VAL A 51 -4.18 -1.36 -2.87
CA VAL A 51 -2.91 -1.64 -3.56
C VAL A 51 -3.13 -1.96 -5.04
N GLU A 52 -4.13 -2.77 -5.37
CA GLU A 52 -4.47 -3.09 -6.77
C GLU A 52 -4.90 -1.85 -7.56
N GLU A 53 -5.71 -0.97 -6.98
CA GLU A 53 -6.09 0.30 -7.59
C GLU A 53 -4.89 1.21 -7.86
N GLN A 54 -3.97 1.31 -6.89
CA GLN A 54 -2.71 2.04 -7.07
C GLN A 54 -1.87 1.44 -8.19
N LEU A 55 -1.69 0.11 -8.21
CA LEU A 55 -0.90 -0.58 -9.23
C LEU A 55 -1.53 -0.53 -10.63
N ALA A 56 -2.86 -0.46 -10.72
CA ALA A 56 -3.56 -0.25 -11.98
C ALA A 56 -3.28 1.13 -12.58
N ASN A 57 -3.01 2.12 -11.72
CA ASN A 57 -2.68 3.48 -12.12
C ASN A 57 -1.17 3.69 -12.37
N VAL A 58 -0.32 2.75 -11.94
CA VAL A 58 1.12 2.77 -12.22
C VAL A 58 1.41 2.25 -13.63
N GLN A 59 2.15 3.03 -14.43
CA GLN A 59 2.76 2.50 -15.65
C GLN A 59 3.88 1.52 -15.29
N TRP A 60 3.63 0.23 -15.50
CA TRP A 60 4.66 -0.80 -15.39
C TRP A 60 5.77 -0.58 -16.42
N GLN A 61 7.00 -0.37 -15.97
CA GLN A 61 8.20 -0.43 -16.82
C GLN A 61 8.97 -1.71 -16.54
N ILE A 62 9.07 -2.59 -17.54
CA ILE A 62 9.97 -3.75 -17.47
C ILE A 62 11.39 -3.24 -17.74
N VAL A 63 12.20 -3.12 -16.70
CA VAL A 63 13.63 -2.76 -16.81
C VAL A 63 14.43 -4.05 -16.98
N SER A 64 14.79 -4.40 -18.21
CA SER A 64 15.79 -5.42 -18.46
C SER A 64 17.19 -4.82 -18.31
N GLY A 65 17.89 -5.12 -17.22
CA GLY A 65 19.32 -4.83 -17.09
C GLY A 65 20.16 -5.73 -18.02
N PRO A 66 21.33 -5.28 -18.51
CA PRO A 66 22.22 -6.14 -19.28
C PRO A 66 22.65 -7.33 -18.41
N ARG A 67 22.41 -8.54 -18.92
CA ARG A 67 22.93 -9.78 -18.35
C ARG A 67 24.45 -9.67 -18.35
N GLN A 68 25.06 -9.43 -17.19
CA GLN A 68 26.51 -9.54 -17.03
C GLN A 68 26.85 -11.00 -17.34
N GLY A 69 27.48 -11.20 -18.51
CA GLY A 69 27.91 -12.51 -19.01
C GLY A 69 29.20 -12.99 -18.37
#